data_AF-A0A670ZLH5-F1
#
_entry.id   AF-A0A670ZLH5-F1
#
_cell.length_a   1.000
_cell.length_b   1.000
_cell.length_c   1.000
_cell.angle_alpha   90.00
_cell.angle_beta   90.00
_cell.angle_gamma   90.00
#
_symmetry.space_group_name_H-M   'P 1'
#
loop_
_entity.id
_entity.type
_entity.pdbx_description
1 polymer ?
#
loop_
_entity_poly.entity_id
_entity_poly.type
_entity_poly.pdbx_seq_one_letter_code
_entity_poly.pdbx_strand_id
1 'polypeptide(L)'
;MTLHEPIDIKPEENSDLITFTGDLDPAPNPPYFPSFIIQATLDYINRYYKTKSNGIIAILSKNPESFHKILFAVWKQVSGTQNNYKKHRMLMIYHFFVNLLLKEIKDGLGGAWAFVLRDVIYSMIHHITTLFY
;
A
#
# COMPACT_ATOMS: atom_id res chain seq x y z
N MET A 1 -10.81 -25.62 -3.72
CA MET A 1 -11.09 -24.47 -4.58
C MET A 1 -9.77 -24.02 -5.18
N THR A 2 -9.62 -24.16 -6.49
CA THR A 2 -8.37 -23.90 -7.23
C THR A 2 -8.31 -22.47 -7.74
N LEU A 3 -7.09 -21.94 -7.89
CA LEU A 3 -6.72 -20.53 -8.03
C LEU A 3 -7.16 -19.83 -9.35
N HIS A 4 -8.08 -20.41 -10.13
CA HIS A 4 -8.32 -20.01 -11.52
C HIS A 4 -9.79 -19.74 -11.92
N GLU A 5 -10.72 -19.70 -10.97
CA GLU A 5 -12.07 -19.23 -11.31
C GLU A 5 -12.10 -17.69 -11.33
N PRO A 6 -12.57 -17.06 -12.42
CA PRO A 6 -12.85 -15.64 -12.40
C PRO A 6 -14.03 -15.42 -11.45
N ILE A 7 -13.72 -14.85 -10.28
CA ILE A 7 -14.74 -14.44 -9.34
C ILE A 7 -15.48 -13.28 -10.02
N ASP A 8 -16.73 -13.51 -10.39
CA ASP A 8 -17.66 -12.47 -10.83
C ASP A 8 -17.99 -11.60 -9.60
N ILE A 9 -17.09 -10.68 -9.29
CA ILE A 9 -17.27 -9.71 -8.20
C ILE A 9 -18.28 -8.69 -8.72
N LYS A 10 -19.57 -8.94 -8.44
CA LYS A 10 -20.57 -7.88 -8.47
C LYS A 10 -20.08 -6.77 -7.53
N PRO A 11 -20.11 -5.50 -7.95
CA PRO A 11 -19.69 -4.39 -7.12
C PRO A 11 -20.77 -4.13 -6.06
N GLU A 12 -20.84 -4.98 -5.05
CA GLU A 12 -21.64 -4.73 -3.85
C GLU A 12 -20.92 -3.69 -2.98
N GLU A 13 -21.43 -2.47 -3.05
CA GLU A 13 -21.62 -1.50 -1.95
C GLU A 13 -20.70 -1.64 -0.72
N ASN A 14 -19.39 -1.65 -0.93
CA ASN A 14 -18.38 -1.28 0.07
C ASN A 14 -17.49 -0.20 -0.57
N SER A 15 -18.12 0.96 -0.79
CA SER A 15 -17.75 1.98 -1.77
C SER A 15 -16.64 2.95 -1.35
N ASP A 16 -15.87 2.69 -0.31
CA ASP A 16 -14.75 3.58 0.04
C ASP A 16 -13.41 3.15 -0.58
N LEU A 17 -13.38 2.00 -1.27
CA LEU A 17 -12.19 1.44 -1.92
C LEU A 17 -12.36 1.23 -3.43
N ILE A 18 -13.49 1.66 -4.00
CA ILE A 18 -13.82 1.45 -5.41
C ILE A 18 -13.19 2.57 -6.25
N THR A 19 -12.26 2.15 -7.12
CA THR A 19 -11.68 2.86 -8.28
C THR A 19 -10.81 4.10 -8.01
N PHE A 20 -9.50 3.87 -7.85
CA PHE A 20 -8.47 4.79 -8.34
C PHE A 20 -8.10 4.54 -9.82
N THR A 21 -8.86 3.68 -10.50
CA THR A 21 -8.75 3.44 -11.95
C THR A 21 -9.91 4.17 -12.59
N GLY A 22 -9.65 5.32 -13.21
CA GLY A 22 -10.68 6.01 -14.00
C GLY A 22 -11.02 5.23 -15.27
N ASP A 23 -12.18 5.49 -15.88
CA ASP A 23 -12.59 4.85 -17.16
C ASP A 23 -11.57 5.05 -18.30
N LEU A 24 -10.66 6.02 -18.16
CA LEU A 24 -9.60 6.33 -19.12
C LEU A 24 -8.23 5.73 -18.73
N ASP A 25 -8.10 5.11 -17.56
CA ASP A 25 -6.85 4.50 -17.14
C ASP A 25 -6.66 3.15 -17.85
N PRO A 26 -5.50 2.91 -18.49
CA PRO A 26 -5.26 1.66 -19.18
C PRO A 26 -5.26 0.50 -18.19
N ALA A 27 -5.81 -0.64 -18.62
CA ALA A 27 -5.90 -1.84 -17.81
C ALA A 27 -4.54 -2.20 -17.17
N PRO A 28 -4.50 -2.59 -15.88
CA PRO A 28 -3.27 -2.97 -15.21
C PRO A 28 -2.56 -4.11 -15.98
N ASN A 29 -1.25 -3.96 -16.22
CA ASN A 29 -0.49 -4.91 -17.03
C ASN A 29 -0.45 -6.26 -16.31
N PRO A 30 -0.99 -7.35 -16.90
CA PRO A 30 -1.01 -8.65 -16.25
C PRO A 30 0.42 -9.16 -15.99
N PRO A 31 0.63 -9.94 -14.90
CA PRO A 31 -0.33 -10.25 -13.85
C PRO A 31 -0.53 -9.08 -12.87
N TYR A 32 -1.77 -8.80 -12.50
CA TYR A 32 -2.12 -7.84 -11.44
C TYR A 32 -3.00 -8.51 -10.39
N PHE A 33 -2.86 -8.09 -9.14
CA PHE A 33 -3.66 -8.60 -8.03
C PHE A 33 -4.41 -7.45 -7.38
N PRO A 34 -5.72 -7.61 -7.09
CA PRO A 34 -6.46 -6.63 -6.33
C PRO A 34 -5.96 -6.58 -4.88
N SER A 35 -6.12 -5.42 -4.24
CA SER A 35 -5.63 -5.16 -2.88
C SER A 35 -6.16 -6.14 -1.84
N PHE A 36 -7.41 -6.62 -1.99
CA PHE A 36 -8.01 -7.59 -1.07
C PHE A 36 -7.32 -8.97 -1.12
N ILE A 37 -6.86 -9.43 -2.30
CA ILE A 37 -6.11 -10.69 -2.43
C ILE A 37 -4.74 -10.55 -1.75
N ILE A 38 -4.09 -9.41 -1.93
CA ILE A 38 -2.80 -9.12 -1.29
C ILE A 38 -2.99 -9.10 0.23
N GLN A 39 -4.01 -8.41 0.75
CA GLN A 39 -4.32 -8.39 2.18
C GLN A 39 -4.63 -9.80 2.72
N ALA A 40 -5.48 -10.57 2.03
CA ALA A 40 -5.81 -11.93 2.44
C ALA A 40 -4.56 -12.85 2.47
N THR A 41 -3.63 -12.64 1.53
CA THR A 41 -2.36 -13.39 1.49
C THR A 41 -1.45 -13.00 2.66
N LEU A 42 -1.33 -11.70 2.95
CA LEU A 42 -0.58 -11.21 4.11
C LEU A 42 -1.19 -11.74 5.42
N ASP A 43 -2.51 -11.74 5.53
CA ASP A 43 -3.23 -12.28 6.68
C ASP A 43 -3.02 -13.79 6.83
N TYR A 44 -3.02 -14.53 5.72
CA TYR A 44 -2.70 -15.95 5.70
C TYR A 44 -1.27 -16.21 6.20
N ILE A 45 -0.29 -15.47 5.70
CA ILE A 45 1.12 -15.54 6.15
C ILE A 45 1.20 -15.20 7.64
N ASN A 46 0.57 -14.11 8.08
CA ASN A 46 0.52 -13.71 9.48
C ASN A 46 -0.03 -14.81 10.39
N ARG A 47 -1.09 -15.51 9.96
CA ARG A 47 -1.68 -16.63 10.70
C ARG A 47 -0.70 -17.79 10.86
N TYR A 48 0.12 -18.09 9.85
CA TYR A 48 1.11 -19.16 9.91
C TYR A 48 2.28 -18.81 10.84
N TYR A 49 2.68 -17.53 10.88
CA TYR A 49 3.76 -17.02 11.73
C TYR A 49 3.33 -16.59 13.15
N LYS A 50 2.11 -16.93 13.59
CA LYS A 50 1.47 -16.48 14.84
C LYS A 50 2.19 -16.79 16.15
N THR A 51 3.32 -17.51 16.15
CA THR A 51 4.02 -17.90 17.38
C THR A 51 4.98 -16.85 17.93
N LYS A 52 5.26 -15.71 17.24
CA LYS A 52 6.23 -14.72 17.77
C LYS A 52 6.02 -13.23 17.45
N SER A 53 5.09 -12.83 16.58
CA SER A 53 4.82 -11.41 16.28
C SER A 53 3.43 -11.20 15.68
N ASN A 54 2.75 -10.14 16.11
CA ASN A 54 1.39 -9.73 15.70
C ASN A 54 1.33 -9.17 14.26
N GLY A 55 1.84 -9.92 13.28
CA GLY A 55 1.77 -9.60 11.86
C GLY A 55 3.01 -8.91 11.26
N ILE A 56 3.03 -8.80 9.92
CA ILE A 56 4.15 -8.24 9.15
C ILE A 56 4.50 -6.81 9.56
N ILE A 57 3.51 -5.98 9.92
CA ILE A 57 3.76 -4.62 10.40
C ILE A 57 4.48 -4.64 11.75
N ALA A 58 4.12 -5.54 12.66
CA ALA A 58 4.83 -5.72 13.92
C ALA A 58 6.28 -6.20 13.72
N ILE A 59 6.55 -6.99 12.66
CA ILE A 59 7.92 -7.39 12.31
C ILE A 59 8.72 -6.18 11.81
N LEU A 60 8.13 -5.38 10.90
CA LEU A 60 8.74 -4.16 10.39
C LEU A 60 8.99 -3.14 11.51
N SER A 61 8.06 -3.05 12.46
CA SER A 61 8.12 -2.16 13.61
C SER A 61 9.31 -2.41 14.54
N LYS A 62 9.93 -3.59 14.49
CA LYS A 62 11.17 -3.88 15.24
C LYS A 62 12.33 -2.98 14.79
N ASN A 63 12.31 -2.55 13.54
CA ASN A 63 13.28 -1.64 12.97
C ASN A 63 12.53 -0.43 12.40
N PRO A 64 12.40 0.68 13.14
CA PRO A 64 11.58 1.81 12.70
C PRO A 64 12.05 2.41 11.37
N GLU A 65 13.33 2.23 11.00
CA GLU A 65 13.86 2.60 9.69
C GLU A 65 13.26 1.81 8.51
N SER A 66 12.72 0.62 8.76
CA SER A 66 12.16 -0.23 7.71
C SER A 66 10.98 0.45 7.01
N PHE A 67 10.12 1.17 7.75
CA PHE A 67 9.02 1.93 7.16
C PHE A 67 9.52 3.02 6.22
N HIS A 68 10.50 3.81 6.68
CA HIS A 68 11.13 4.86 5.86
C HIS A 68 11.80 4.29 4.61
N LYS A 69 12.56 3.18 4.73
CA LYS A 69 13.23 2.54 3.60
C LYS A 69 12.24 2.11 2.53
N ILE A 70 11.10 1.54 2.92
CA ILE A 70 10.04 1.12 1.99
C ILE A 70 9.39 2.34 1.33
N LEU A 71 8.94 3.33 2.12
CA LEU A 71 8.31 4.55 1.61
C LEU A 71 9.24 5.28 0.62
N PHE A 72 10.51 5.45 0.99
CA PHE A 72 11.52 6.07 0.15
C PHE A 72 11.81 5.28 -1.13
N ALA A 73 11.90 3.94 -1.05
CA ALA A 73 12.13 3.11 -2.22
C ALA A 73 10.99 3.20 -3.24
N VAL A 74 9.75 3.33 -2.77
CA VAL A 74 8.58 3.57 -3.63
C VAL A 74 8.66 4.98 -4.23
N TRP A 75 8.93 6.00 -3.41
CA TRP A 75 9.04 7.39 -3.89
C TRP A 75 10.15 7.56 -4.92
N LYS A 76 11.33 6.96 -4.70
CA LYS A 76 12.44 6.99 -5.65
C LYS A 76 12.06 6.42 -7.02
N GLN A 77 11.16 5.43 -7.07
CA GLN A 77 10.64 4.90 -8.32
C GLN A 77 9.61 5.84 -8.97
N VAL A 78 8.80 6.55 -8.17
CA VAL A 78 7.88 7.60 -8.65
C VAL A 78 8.65 8.74 -9.30
N SER A 79 9.72 9.24 -8.67
CA SER A 79 10.51 10.36 -9.20
C SER A 79 11.40 9.99 -10.40
N GLY A 80 11.87 8.74 -10.46
CA GLY A 80 12.72 8.24 -11.54
C GLY A 80 11.98 7.89 -12.83
N THR A 81 10.65 7.93 -12.88
CA THR A 81 9.87 7.53 -14.05
C THR A 81 9.10 8.70 -14.67
N GLN A 82 9.34 8.95 -15.96
CA GLN A 82 8.58 9.90 -16.78
C GLN A 82 7.26 9.30 -17.30
N ASN A 83 7.04 8.00 -17.09
CA ASN A 83 5.85 7.32 -17.58
C ASN A 83 4.71 7.46 -16.55
N ASN A 84 3.66 8.21 -16.92
CA ASN A 84 2.50 8.48 -16.08
C ASN A 84 1.82 7.20 -15.55
N TYR A 85 1.77 6.14 -16.35
CA TYR A 85 1.19 4.87 -15.93
C TYR A 85 2.03 4.17 -14.85
N LYS A 86 3.36 4.13 -15.03
CA LYS A 86 4.26 3.59 -13.99
C LYS A 86 4.22 4.44 -12.72
N LYS A 87 4.16 5.77 -12.87
CA LYS A 87 4.03 6.73 -11.77
C LYS A 87 2.75 6.46 -10.97
N HIS A 88 1.60 6.34 -11.65
CA HIS A 88 0.32 6.01 -11.04
C HIS A 88 0.35 4.68 -10.28
N ARG A 89 0.91 3.62 -10.88
CA ARG A 89 1.07 2.31 -10.21
C ARG A 89 1.92 2.40 -8.94
N MET A 90 3.01 3.15 -8.96
CA MET A 90 3.86 3.33 -7.78
C MET A 90 3.14 4.13 -6.69
N LEU A 91 2.32 5.11 -7.05
CA LEU A 91 1.46 5.84 -6.10
C LEU A 91 0.39 4.93 -5.49
N MET A 92 -0.20 4.01 -6.26
CA MET A 92 -1.12 3.00 -5.72
C MET A 92 -0.43 2.08 -4.70
N ILE A 93 0.81 1.67 -4.96
CA ILE A 93 1.61 0.87 -4.01
C ILE A 93 1.89 1.67 -2.74
N TYR A 94 2.27 2.95 -2.89
CA TYR A 94 2.49 3.85 -1.77
C TYR A 94 1.24 3.96 -0.89
N HIS A 95 0.09 4.24 -1.51
CA HIS A 95 -1.19 4.35 -0.83
C HIS A 95 -1.59 3.06 -0.11
N PHE A 96 -1.43 1.91 -0.78
CA PHE A 96 -1.69 0.60 -0.17
C PHE A 96 -0.83 0.38 1.09
N PHE A 97 0.46 0.71 1.02
CA PHE A 97 1.36 0.56 2.15
C PHE A 97 1.00 1.51 3.29
N VAL A 98 0.72 2.79 3.01
CA VAL A 98 0.26 3.75 4.03
C VAL A 98 -1.01 3.27 4.71
N ASN A 99 -1.99 2.74 3.97
CA ASN A 99 -3.21 2.18 4.56
C ASN A 99 -2.93 0.99 5.50
N LEU A 100 -1.96 0.13 5.17
CA LEU A 100 -1.53 -0.93 6.09
C LEU A 100 -0.92 -0.36 7.38
N LEU A 101 -0.13 0.71 7.29
CA LEU A 101 0.45 1.37 8.47
C LEU A 101 -0.62 2.07 9.32
N LEU A 102 -1.59 2.72 8.69
CA LEU A 102 -2.68 3.41 9.38
C LEU A 102 -3.58 2.45 10.17
N LYS A 103 -3.77 1.20 9.69
CA LYS A 103 -4.51 0.18 10.44
C LYS A 103 -3.86 -0.16 11.78
N GLU A 104 -2.54 -0.12 11.85
CA GLU A 104 -1.73 -0.51 13.01
C GLU A 104 -1.25 0.71 13.83
N ILE A 105 -1.72 1.92 13.50
CA ILE A 105 -1.28 3.15 14.18
C ILE A 105 -1.69 3.18 15.66
N LYS A 106 -2.78 2.49 16.01
CA LYS A 106 -3.27 2.37 17.39
C LYS A 106 -2.28 1.66 18.31
N ASP A 107 -1.51 0.72 17.75
CA ASP A 107 -0.44 0.00 18.46
C ASP A 107 0.88 0.80 18.48
N GLY A 108 0.83 2.07 18.06
CA GLY A 108 1.94 3.02 18.14
C GLY A 108 3.07 2.74 17.16
N LEU A 109 2.92 1.76 16.26
CA LEU A 109 3.95 1.39 15.27
C LEU A 109 5.35 1.19 15.92
N GLY A 110 5.36 0.61 17.12
CA GLY A 110 6.58 0.42 17.93
C GLY A 110 7.24 1.72 18.39
N GLY A 111 6.43 2.76 18.63
CA GLY A 111 6.90 4.09 19.04
C GLY A 111 7.31 5.01 17.89
N ALA A 112 7.31 4.52 16.65
CA ALA A 112 7.74 5.29 15.47
C ALA A 112 6.60 6.00 14.74
N TRP A 113 5.35 5.86 15.21
CA TRP A 113 4.16 6.36 14.51
C TRP A 113 4.25 7.86 14.14
N ALA A 114 4.76 8.72 15.03
CA ALA A 114 4.85 10.16 14.78
C ALA A 114 5.83 10.49 13.65
N PHE A 115 6.97 9.79 13.58
CA PHE A 115 7.95 9.97 12.50
C PHE A 115 7.41 9.48 11.17
N VAL A 116 6.70 8.34 11.17
CA VAL A 116 6.06 7.80 9.96
C VAL A 116 4.94 8.73 9.49
N LEU A 117 4.08 9.21 10.39
CA LEU A 117 3.00 10.13 10.04
C LEU A 117 3.54 11.43 9.46
N ARG A 118 4.60 11.98 10.09
CA ARG A 118 5.32 13.16 9.59
C ARG A 118 5.80 12.92 8.16
N ASP A 119 6.51 11.82 7.92
CA ASP A 119 7.08 11.49 6.60
C ASP A 119 5.99 11.32 5.52
N VAL A 120 4.88 10.66 5.87
CA VAL A 120 3.72 10.49 4.97
C VAL A 120 3.10 11.84 4.62
N ILE A 121 2.85 12.71 5.60
CA ILE A 121 2.26 14.04 5.37
C ILE A 121 3.16 14.89 4.48
N TYR A 122 4.47 14.97 4.79
CA TYR A 122 5.40 15.74 3.97
C TYR A 122 5.51 15.19 2.55
N SER A 123 5.54 13.87 2.39
CA SER A 123 5.54 13.21 1.09
C SER A 123 4.29 13.51 0.27
N MET A 124 3.10 13.51 0.90
CA MET A 124 1.83 13.84 0.24
C MET A 124 1.77 15.32 -0.16
N ILE A 125 2.15 16.23 0.73
CA ILE A 125 2.21 17.68 0.44
C ILE A 125 3.19 17.91 -0.72
N HIS A 126 4.38 17.32 -0.66
CA HIS A 126 5.37 17.45 -1.72
C HIS A 126 4.84 16.94 -3.05
N HIS A 127 4.11 15.81 -3.05
CA HIS A 127 3.49 15.29 -4.26
C HIS A 127 2.47 16.26 -4.86
N ILE A 128 1.57 16.81 -4.03
CA ILE A 128 0.54 17.76 -4.46
C ILE A 128 1.22 19.03 -5.00
N THR A 129 2.14 19.62 -4.26
CA THR A 129 2.84 20.85 -4.67
C THR A 129 3.62 20.66 -5.98
N THR A 130 4.29 19.51 -6.14
CA THR A 130 5.04 19.18 -7.37
C THR A 130 4.13 18.83 -8.55
N LEU A 131 2.84 18.56 -8.31
CA LEU A 131 1.85 18.37 -9.38
C LEU A 131 1.24 19.69 -9.85
N PHE A 132 1.25 20.73 -9.01
CA PHE A 132 0.68 22.06 -9.27
C PHE A 132 1.68 23.11 -9.79
N TYR A 133 2.99 22.81 -9.75
CA TYR A 133 4.08 23.65 -10.27
C TYR A 133 4.89 22.87 -11.32
#